data_AF-A0A0C3KRK1-F1
#
_entry.id   AF-A0A0C3KRK1-F1
#
_cell.length_a   1.000
_cell.length_b   1.000
_cell.length_c   1.000
_cell.angle_alpha   90.00
_cell.angle_beta   90.00
_cell.angle_gamma   90.00
#
_symmetry.space_group_name_H-M   'P 1'
#
loop_
_entity.id
_entity.type
_entity.pdbx_description
1 polymer ?
#
loop_
_entity_poly.entity_id
_entity_poly.type
_entity_poly.pdbx_seq_one_letter_code
_entity_poly.pdbx_strand_id
1 'polypeptide(L)'
;MEERQAKMQQLRAKMRSTLQANRKDLVEESAKAKVTARDLARQEKQRKLAETLRQRLDAEERGEDVDRKKNWEYTIEENDEWEKRQARKKRRSNFEFNDYEDAARRRYKKDVDLLKPDLEAYQKQKEAAAGSSSQAVAAHEDLYRDANSLVYADHKPSEEAIDRVASKLNADIDRRRNFSKTRVNEKEGDVTYINEANRVFNKKIERYYNKYTAEIRANFERGTAL
;
A
#
# COMPACT_ATOMS: atom_id res chain seq x y z
N MET A 1 16.74 -19.10 -70.38
CA MET A 1 16.28 -17.76 -69.94
C MET A 1 15.33 -17.85 -68.74
N GLU A 2 14.48 -18.87 -68.69
CA GLU A 2 13.51 -19.11 -67.62
C GLU A 2 14.17 -19.37 -66.25
N GLU A 3 15.25 -20.15 -66.18
CA GLU A 3 15.96 -20.41 -64.91
C GLU A 3 16.55 -19.15 -64.27
N ARG A 4 17.03 -18.20 -65.09
CA ARG A 4 17.52 -16.90 -64.61
C ARG A 4 16.38 -16.03 -64.07
N GLN A 5 15.20 -16.10 -64.69
CA GLN A 5 14.01 -15.39 -64.22
C GLN A 5 13.47 -16.00 -62.92
N ALA A 6 13.44 -17.33 -62.80
CA ALA A 6 13.06 -18.04 -61.58
C ALA A 6 14.01 -17.72 -60.42
N LYS A 7 15.33 -17.72 -60.66
CA LYS A 7 16.33 -17.31 -59.65
C LYS A 7 16.17 -15.86 -59.22
N MET A 8 15.81 -14.97 -60.14
CA MET A 8 15.52 -13.56 -59.84
C MET A 8 14.23 -13.40 -59.02
N GLN A 9 13.17 -14.15 -59.33
CA GLN A 9 11.94 -14.16 -58.53
C GLN A 9 12.17 -14.69 -57.11
N GLN A 10 12.97 -15.75 -56.95
CA GLN A 10 13.39 -16.25 -55.64
C GLN A 10 14.17 -15.21 -54.85
N LEU A 11 15.09 -14.48 -55.49
CA LEU A 11 15.82 -13.37 -54.86
C LEU A 11 14.87 -12.24 -54.43
N ARG A 12 13.90 -11.86 -55.26
CA ARG A 12 12.87 -10.87 -54.90
C ARG A 12 11.96 -11.35 -53.77
N ALA A 13 11.62 -12.64 -53.71
CA ALA A 13 10.85 -13.21 -52.60
C ALA A 13 11.65 -13.19 -51.31
N LYS A 14 12.94 -13.58 -51.35
CA LYS A 14 13.85 -13.48 -50.21
C LYS A 14 14.00 -12.05 -49.73
N MET A 15 14.24 -11.09 -50.63
CA MET A 15 14.31 -9.66 -50.27
C MET A 15 13.01 -9.14 -49.64
N ARG A 16 11.84 -9.54 -50.14
CA ARG A 16 10.57 -9.17 -49.51
C ARG A 16 10.43 -9.76 -48.10
N SER A 17 10.81 -11.03 -47.91
CA SER A 17 10.75 -11.69 -46.61
C SER A 17 11.71 -11.07 -45.59
N THR A 18 12.93 -10.72 -46.01
CA THR A 18 13.92 -10.08 -45.13
C THR A 18 13.52 -8.66 -44.77
N LEU A 19 13.00 -7.88 -45.73
CA LEU A 19 12.47 -6.54 -45.46
C LEU A 19 11.29 -6.58 -44.47
N GLN A 20 10.40 -7.56 -44.60
CA GLN A 20 9.30 -7.75 -43.66
C GLN A 20 9.78 -8.20 -42.27
N ALA A 21 10.74 -9.11 -42.19
CA ALA A 21 11.34 -9.55 -40.93
C ALA A 21 12.03 -8.39 -40.22
N ASN A 22 12.91 -7.65 -40.92
CA ASN A 22 13.61 -6.49 -40.36
C ASN A 22 12.63 -5.42 -39.86
N ARG A 23 11.52 -5.19 -40.58
CA ARG A 23 10.48 -4.25 -40.13
C ARG A 23 9.77 -4.74 -38.87
N LYS A 24 9.49 -6.04 -38.76
CA LYS A 24 8.90 -6.63 -37.54
C LYS A 24 9.85 -6.49 -36.36
N ASP A 25 11.12 -6.85 -36.55
CA ASP A 25 12.15 -6.76 -35.51
C ASP A 25 12.31 -5.31 -35.02
N LEU A 26 12.37 -4.34 -35.93
CA LEU A 26 12.45 -2.91 -35.58
C LEU A 26 11.22 -2.44 -34.79
N VAL A 27 10.02 -2.89 -35.17
CA VAL A 27 8.78 -2.58 -34.43
C VAL A 27 8.81 -3.23 -33.05
N GLU A 28 9.22 -4.49 -32.94
CA GLU A 28 9.32 -5.21 -31.68
C GLU A 28 10.36 -4.60 -30.73
N GLU A 29 11.52 -4.20 -31.24
CA GLU A 29 12.53 -3.49 -30.46
C GLU A 29 12.01 -2.13 -29.98
N SER A 30 11.33 -1.37 -30.86
CA SER A 30 10.72 -0.11 -30.47
C SER A 30 9.62 -0.29 -29.42
N ALA A 31 8.89 -1.41 -29.46
CA ALA A 31 7.88 -1.76 -28.48
C ALA A 31 8.52 -2.17 -27.15
N LYS A 32 9.56 -3.02 -27.17
CA LYS A 32 10.33 -3.43 -25.98
C LYS A 32 10.98 -2.22 -25.29
N ALA A 33 11.52 -1.29 -26.06
CA ALA A 33 12.12 -0.06 -25.52
C ALA A 33 11.10 0.87 -24.82
N LYS A 34 9.83 0.83 -25.23
CA LYS A 34 8.75 1.63 -24.63
C LYS A 34 8.13 0.98 -23.39
N VAL A 35 8.40 -0.31 -23.15
CA VAL A 35 7.84 -1.03 -22.01
C VAL A 35 8.58 -0.64 -20.75
N THR A 36 7.87 0.01 -19.83
CA THR A 36 8.41 0.38 -18.52
C THR A 36 8.36 -0.80 -17.55
N ALA A 37 9.15 -0.77 -16.46
CA ALA A 37 9.07 -1.76 -15.39
C ALA A 37 7.66 -1.89 -14.79
N ARG A 38 6.89 -0.79 -14.78
CA ARG A 38 5.49 -0.78 -14.32
C ARG A 38 4.58 -1.54 -15.28
N ASP A 39 4.79 -1.41 -16.58
CA ASP A 39 4.01 -2.13 -17.59
C ASP A 39 4.31 -3.62 -17.56
N LEU A 40 5.58 -4.02 -17.38
CA LEU A 40 5.95 -5.42 -17.16
C LEU A 40 5.26 -6.00 -15.94
N ALA A 41 5.33 -5.33 -14.79
CA ALA A 41 4.65 -5.79 -13.57
C ALA A 41 3.12 -5.88 -13.74
N ARG A 42 2.51 -5.02 -14.56
CA ARG A 42 1.08 -5.10 -14.90
C ARG A 42 0.79 -6.32 -15.77
N GLN A 43 1.60 -6.56 -16.81
CA GLN A 43 1.45 -7.70 -17.70
C GLN A 43 1.65 -9.03 -16.96
N GLU A 44 2.64 -9.12 -16.07
CA GLU A 44 2.85 -10.31 -15.22
C GLU A 44 1.66 -10.58 -14.31
N LYS A 45 1.07 -9.54 -13.70
CA LYS A 45 -0.17 -9.70 -12.91
C LYS A 45 -1.33 -10.21 -13.77
N GLN A 46 -1.48 -9.68 -14.99
CA GLN A 46 -2.50 -10.15 -15.93
C GLN A 46 -2.27 -11.60 -16.35
N ARG A 47 -1.01 -12.00 -16.61
CA ARG A 47 -0.64 -13.38 -16.93
C ARG A 47 -0.94 -14.33 -15.76
N LYS A 48 -0.50 -14.01 -14.54
CA LYS A 48 -0.82 -14.79 -13.34
C LYS A 48 -2.33 -14.89 -13.08
N LEU A 49 -3.07 -13.82 -13.33
CA LEU A 49 -4.54 -13.85 -13.23
C LEU A 49 -5.14 -14.77 -14.30
N ALA A 50 -4.67 -14.69 -15.55
CA ALA A 50 -5.13 -15.56 -16.61
C ALA A 50 -4.79 -17.04 -16.33
N GLU A 51 -3.61 -17.32 -15.79
CA GLU A 51 -3.20 -18.66 -15.37
C GLU A 51 -4.08 -19.21 -14.24
N THR A 52 -4.35 -18.42 -13.20
CA THR A 52 -5.23 -18.86 -12.10
C THR A 52 -6.67 -19.06 -12.56
N LEU A 53 -7.17 -18.24 -13.49
CA LEU A 53 -8.48 -18.42 -14.11
C LEU A 53 -8.53 -19.69 -14.98
N ARG A 54 -7.49 -19.94 -15.79
CA ARG A 54 -7.37 -21.18 -16.57
C ARG A 54 -7.34 -22.41 -15.67
N GLN A 55 -6.49 -22.41 -14.65
CA GLN A 55 -6.44 -23.50 -13.67
C GLN A 55 -7.77 -23.74 -12.96
N ARG A 56 -8.54 -22.67 -12.71
CA ARG A 56 -9.88 -22.77 -12.13
C ARG A 56 -10.87 -23.42 -13.10
N LEU A 57 -10.85 -23.02 -14.38
CA LEU A 57 -11.68 -23.62 -15.43
C LEU A 57 -11.32 -25.09 -15.65
N ASP A 58 -10.03 -25.41 -15.78
CA ASP A 58 -9.54 -26.78 -15.95
C ASP A 58 -9.90 -27.69 -14.77
N ALA A 59 -10.04 -27.14 -13.57
CA ALA A 59 -10.48 -27.88 -12.39
C ALA A 59 -12.01 -28.03 -12.31
N GLU A 60 -12.76 -27.02 -12.75
CA GLU A 60 -14.22 -27.08 -12.89
C GLU A 60 -14.63 -28.12 -13.95
N GLU A 61 -13.93 -28.16 -15.09
CA GLU A 61 -14.11 -29.19 -16.13
C GLU A 61 -13.80 -30.61 -15.62
N ARG A 62 -12.84 -30.75 -14.70
CA ARG A 62 -12.51 -32.02 -14.03
C ARG A 62 -13.45 -32.35 -12.86
N GLY A 63 -14.38 -31.46 -12.51
CA GLY A 63 -15.27 -31.62 -11.35
C GLY A 63 -14.56 -31.57 -9.99
N GLU A 64 -13.36 -30.99 -9.94
CA GLU A 64 -12.55 -30.87 -8.73
C GLU A 64 -12.80 -29.54 -8.02
N ASP A 65 -13.06 -29.58 -6.72
CA ASP A 65 -13.21 -28.39 -5.88
C ASP A 65 -11.83 -27.75 -5.62
N VAL A 66 -11.52 -26.71 -6.40
CA VAL A 66 -10.25 -25.94 -6.34
C VAL A 66 -10.00 -25.39 -4.94
N ASP A 67 -11.05 -24.91 -4.30
CA ASP A 67 -10.93 -24.26 -2.99
C ASP A 67 -10.66 -25.31 -1.91
N ARG A 68 -11.22 -26.51 -2.03
CA ARG A 68 -10.86 -27.65 -1.17
C ARG A 68 -9.39 -28.05 -1.31
N LYS A 69 -8.87 -28.14 -2.54
CA LYS A 69 -7.44 -28.47 -2.76
C LYS A 69 -6.53 -27.42 -2.14
N LYS A 70 -6.84 -26.14 -2.32
CA LYS A 70 -6.09 -25.04 -1.68
C LYS A 70 -6.19 -25.07 -0.16
N ASN A 71 -7.36 -25.39 0.39
CA ASN A 71 -7.54 -25.48 1.85
C ASN A 71 -6.70 -26.61 2.48
N TRP A 72 -6.37 -27.65 1.72
CA TRP A 72 -5.47 -28.73 2.16
C TRP A 72 -4.00 -28.32 2.15
N GLU A 73 -3.63 -27.29 1.38
CA GLU A 73 -2.26 -26.78 1.34
C GLU A 73 -1.94 -25.91 2.57
N TYR A 74 -2.95 -25.38 3.26
CA TYR A 74 -2.75 -24.57 4.46
C TYR A 74 -2.49 -25.45 5.68
N THR A 75 -1.40 -25.18 6.38
CA THR A 75 -1.14 -25.75 7.70
C THR A 75 -2.00 -25.07 8.77
N ILE A 76 -2.23 -25.76 9.89
CA ILE A 76 -2.99 -25.21 11.03
C ILE A 76 -2.33 -23.94 11.56
N GLU A 77 -0.99 -23.93 11.64
CA GLU A 77 -0.21 -22.77 12.11
C GLU A 77 -0.38 -21.56 11.20
N GLU A 78 -0.32 -21.76 9.88
CA GLU A 78 -0.56 -20.68 8.91
C GLU A 78 -2.00 -20.13 9.01
N ASN A 79 -2.98 -21.00 9.22
CA ASN A 79 -4.36 -20.56 9.41
C ASN A 79 -4.50 -19.73 10.70
N ASP A 80 -3.91 -20.18 11.81
CA ASP A 80 -3.93 -19.45 13.08
C ASP A 80 -3.28 -18.07 12.98
N GLU A 81 -2.13 -17.97 12.30
CA GLU A 81 -1.48 -16.69 12.02
C GLU A 81 -2.33 -15.78 11.13
N TRP A 82 -2.98 -16.36 10.12
CA TRP A 82 -3.88 -15.65 9.23
C TRP A 82 -5.09 -15.10 9.97
N GLU A 83 -5.74 -15.89 10.83
CA GLU A 83 -6.85 -15.46 11.66
C GLU A 83 -6.43 -14.35 12.63
N LYS A 84 -5.27 -14.47 13.29
CA LYS A 84 -4.69 -13.41 14.14
C LYS A 84 -4.50 -12.12 13.33
N ARG A 85 -4.02 -12.22 12.09
CA ARG A 85 -3.83 -11.06 11.20
C ARG A 85 -5.17 -10.43 10.80
N GLN A 86 -6.18 -11.23 10.46
CA GLN A 86 -7.52 -10.73 10.12
C GLN A 86 -8.19 -10.08 11.33
N ALA A 87 -8.12 -10.69 12.51
CA ALA A 87 -8.64 -10.13 13.75
C ALA A 87 -7.97 -8.77 14.07
N ARG A 88 -6.64 -8.69 13.92
CA ARG A 88 -5.89 -7.43 14.08
C ARG A 88 -6.35 -6.37 13.07
N LYS A 89 -6.59 -6.76 11.81
CA LYS A 89 -7.09 -5.86 10.77
C LYS A 89 -8.49 -5.34 11.08
N LYS A 90 -9.41 -6.22 11.51
CA LYS A 90 -10.78 -5.87 11.92
C LYS A 90 -10.78 -4.92 13.12
N ARG A 91 -9.91 -5.14 14.11
CA ARG A 91 -9.76 -4.21 15.24
C ARG A 91 -9.27 -2.83 14.80
N ARG A 92 -8.43 -2.78 13.76
CA ARG A 92 -7.84 -1.54 13.21
C ARG A 92 -8.73 -0.82 12.21
N SER A 93 -9.75 -1.48 11.68
CA SER A 93 -10.72 -0.85 10.79
C SER A 93 -11.77 -0.01 11.52
N ASN A 94 -11.74 0.04 12.86
CA ASN A 94 -12.54 1.02 13.58
C ASN A 94 -11.90 2.42 13.46
N PHE A 95 -12.51 3.27 12.63
CA PHE A 95 -12.09 4.64 12.39
C PHE A 95 -12.84 5.67 13.23
N GLU A 96 -13.76 5.22 14.09
CA GLU A 96 -14.53 6.11 14.96
C GLU A 96 -13.61 6.84 15.95
N PHE A 97 -13.98 8.08 16.24
CA PHE A 97 -13.32 8.89 17.25
C PHE A 97 -14.09 8.75 18.55
N ASN A 98 -13.44 8.18 19.57
CA ASN A 98 -14.01 8.04 20.91
C ASN A 98 -13.41 9.10 21.84
N ASP A 99 -12.09 9.05 22.00
CA ASP A 99 -11.31 9.94 22.86
C ASP A 99 -9.90 10.18 22.28
N TYR A 100 -9.27 11.27 22.72
CA TYR A 100 -7.92 11.64 22.35
C TYR A 100 -6.86 10.64 22.86
N GLU A 101 -7.04 10.02 24.04
CA GLU A 101 -6.11 8.99 24.52
C GLU A 101 -6.15 7.75 23.64
N ASP A 102 -7.36 7.31 23.25
CA ASP A 102 -7.52 6.18 22.33
C ASP A 102 -6.92 6.48 20.96
N ALA A 103 -7.10 7.70 20.44
CA ALA A 103 -6.48 8.14 19.19
C ALA A 103 -4.94 8.15 19.29
N ALA A 104 -4.39 8.65 20.39
CA ALA A 104 -2.94 8.67 20.65
C ALA A 104 -2.37 7.24 20.75
N ARG A 105 -3.04 6.36 21.50
CA ARG A 105 -2.67 4.94 21.60
C ARG A 105 -2.73 4.22 20.25
N ARG A 106 -3.77 4.48 19.44
CA ARG A 106 -3.88 3.93 18.07
C ARG A 106 -2.74 4.40 17.18
N ARG A 107 -2.34 5.68 17.27
CA ARG A 107 -1.16 6.20 16.55
C ARG A 107 0.12 5.54 17.03
N TYR A 108 0.36 5.50 18.33
CA TYR A 108 1.56 4.87 18.91
C TYR A 108 1.69 3.41 18.45
N LYS A 109 0.62 2.61 18.51
CA LYS A 109 0.63 1.22 18.02
C LYS A 109 0.92 1.10 16.51
N LYS A 110 0.64 2.12 15.70
CA LYS A 110 1.01 2.13 14.28
C LYS A 110 2.49 2.50 14.10
N ASP A 111 2.98 3.44 14.90
CA ASP A 111 4.38 3.87 14.87
C ASP A 111 5.31 2.73 15.31
N VAL A 112 4.93 1.98 16.37
CA VAL A 112 5.66 0.79 16.85
C VAL A 112 5.74 -0.30 15.78
N ASP A 113 4.68 -0.48 14.99
CA ASP A 113 4.70 -1.47 13.91
C ASP A 113 5.60 -1.08 12.73
N LEU A 114 5.73 0.22 12.49
CA LEU A 114 6.56 0.75 11.41
C LEU A 114 8.03 0.83 11.84
N LEU A 115 8.30 0.85 13.14
CA LEU A 115 9.64 0.87 13.69
C LEU A 115 10.38 -0.41 13.30
N LYS A 116 11.55 -0.23 12.69
CA LYS A 116 12.49 -1.32 12.38
C LYS A 116 13.75 -1.10 13.21
N PRO A 117 13.91 -1.82 14.34
CA PRO A 117 15.11 -1.72 15.16
C PRO A 117 16.36 -2.18 14.39
N ASP A 118 17.48 -1.50 14.64
CA ASP A 118 18.79 -1.92 14.16
C ASP A 118 19.35 -2.96 15.12
N LEU A 119 19.19 -4.24 14.75
CA LEU A 119 19.60 -5.36 15.60
C LEU A 119 21.12 -5.50 15.69
N GLU A 120 21.87 -5.09 14.66
CA GLU A 120 23.33 -5.19 14.65
C GLU A 120 23.95 -4.17 15.60
N ALA A 121 23.48 -2.92 15.55
CA ALA A 121 23.91 -1.88 16.48
C ALA A 121 23.59 -2.27 17.93
N TYR A 122 22.42 -2.87 18.17
CA TYR A 122 22.03 -3.37 19.49
C TYR A 122 22.92 -4.54 19.96
N GLN A 123 23.25 -5.49 19.07
CA GLN A 123 24.14 -6.61 19.40
C GLN A 123 25.54 -6.14 19.79
N LYS A 124 26.12 -5.17 19.06
CA LYS A 124 27.43 -4.58 19.41
C LYS A 124 27.42 -3.94 20.80
N GLN A 125 26.36 -3.22 21.16
CA GLN A 125 26.20 -2.65 22.50
C GLN A 125 26.10 -3.75 23.57
N LYS A 126 25.36 -4.83 23.26
CA LYS A 126 25.22 -5.98 24.16
C LYS A 126 26.53 -6.73 24.35
N GLU A 127 27.34 -6.90 23.31
CA GLU A 127 28.66 -7.53 23.40
C GLU A 127 29.63 -6.71 24.25
N ALA A 128 29.64 -5.39 24.09
CA ALA A 128 30.44 -4.48 24.93
C ALA A 128 30.05 -4.57 26.43
N ALA A 129 28.79 -4.86 26.72
CA ALA A 129 28.25 -5.06 28.06
C ALA A 129 28.42 -6.50 28.61
N ALA A 130 28.88 -7.47 27.81
CA ALA A 130 28.92 -8.89 28.21
C ALA A 130 30.22 -9.32 28.94
N GLY A 131 31.21 -8.44 29.07
CA GLY A 131 32.48 -8.73 29.73
C GLY A 131 32.46 -8.55 31.25
N SER A 132 33.48 -9.09 31.93
CA SER A 132 33.69 -8.90 33.38
C SER A 132 34.74 -7.85 33.73
N SER A 133 35.28 -7.13 32.73
CA SER A 133 36.15 -5.99 32.98
C SER A 133 35.35 -4.85 33.63
N SER A 134 36.01 -3.98 34.40
CA SER A 134 35.36 -2.80 35.00
C SER A 134 34.62 -1.94 33.96
N GLN A 135 35.17 -1.87 32.74
CA GLN A 135 34.59 -1.16 31.61
C GLN A 135 33.33 -1.83 31.06
N ALA A 136 33.29 -3.17 31.05
CA ALA A 136 32.11 -3.93 30.65
C ALA A 136 31.00 -3.91 31.72
N VAL A 137 31.36 -3.88 33.01
CA VAL A 137 30.39 -3.68 34.11
C VAL A 137 29.73 -2.30 34.01
N ALA A 138 30.50 -1.25 33.71
CA ALA A 138 29.95 0.08 33.44
C ALA A 138 29.05 0.09 32.19
N ALA A 139 29.48 -0.53 31.10
CA ALA A 139 28.67 -0.65 29.88
C ALA A 139 27.38 -1.46 30.08
N HIS A 140 27.39 -2.46 30.98
CA HIS A 140 26.21 -3.24 31.36
C HIS A 140 25.21 -2.40 32.14
N GLU A 141 25.68 -1.66 33.15
CA GLU A 141 24.86 -0.72 33.91
C GLU A 141 24.26 0.37 33.00
N ASP A 142 25.03 0.80 31.99
CA ASP A 142 24.57 1.76 30.99
C ASP A 142 23.53 1.18 30.01
N LEU A 143 23.60 -0.11 29.68
CA LEU A 143 22.67 -0.76 28.76
C LEU A 143 21.35 -1.14 29.46
N TYR A 144 21.42 -1.60 30.71
CA TYR A 144 20.27 -2.04 31.50
C TYR A 144 20.00 -1.10 32.67
N ARG A 145 19.84 0.20 32.36
CA ARG A 145 19.58 1.24 33.36
C ARG A 145 18.24 1.05 34.07
N ASP A 146 18.27 1.17 35.40
CA ASP A 146 17.07 1.29 36.23
C ASP A 146 16.65 2.77 36.39
N ALA A 147 15.42 3.00 36.88
CA ALA A 147 14.85 4.32 37.14
C ALA A 147 15.70 5.20 38.08
N ASN A 148 16.57 4.60 38.88
CA ASN A 148 17.47 5.30 39.82
C ASN A 148 18.89 5.54 39.25
N SER A 149 19.16 5.24 37.98
CA SER A 149 20.47 5.49 37.37
C SER A 149 20.72 7.00 37.21
N LEU A 150 21.90 7.46 37.62
CA LEU A 150 22.28 8.88 37.61
C LEU A 150 22.77 9.38 36.23
N VAL A 151 23.04 8.47 35.30
CA VAL A 151 23.59 8.82 33.98
C VAL A 151 22.48 9.35 33.07
N TYR A 152 22.41 10.67 32.93
CA TYR A 152 21.41 11.39 32.12
C TYR A 152 22.08 12.35 31.15
N ALA A 153 21.57 12.43 29.92
CA ALA A 153 22.01 13.35 28.85
C ALA A 153 23.40 13.10 28.21
N ASP A 154 24.10 12.01 28.53
CA ASP A 154 25.40 11.69 27.89
C ASP A 154 25.27 11.03 26.50
N HIS A 155 24.07 10.59 26.11
CA HIS A 155 23.85 9.91 24.83
C HIS A 155 23.93 10.88 23.65
N LYS A 156 24.94 10.70 22.81
CA LYS A 156 25.14 11.43 21.54
C LYS A 156 24.73 10.51 20.38
N PRO A 157 23.48 10.61 19.87
CA PRO A 157 23.04 9.79 18.76
C PRO A 157 23.85 10.08 17.49
N SER A 158 23.99 9.08 16.62
CA SER A 158 24.55 9.28 15.28
C SER A 158 23.65 10.19 14.45
N GLU A 159 24.24 10.89 13.47
CA GLU A 159 23.51 11.74 12.54
C GLU A 159 22.40 10.96 11.80
N GLU A 160 22.70 9.73 11.38
CA GLU A 160 21.71 8.83 10.76
C GLU A 160 20.50 8.56 11.67
N ALA A 161 20.71 8.41 12.98
CA ALA A 161 19.61 8.20 13.92
C ALA A 161 18.75 9.46 14.05
N ILE A 162 19.37 10.64 14.04
CA ILE A 162 18.68 11.94 14.04
C ILE A 162 17.85 12.09 12.76
N ASP A 163 18.43 11.78 11.60
CA ASP A 163 17.76 11.88 10.30
C ASP A 163 16.55 10.95 10.20
N ARG A 164 16.63 9.74 10.75
CA ARG A 164 15.47 8.82 10.84
C ARG A 164 14.32 9.42 11.63
N VAL A 165 14.61 10.07 12.77
CA VAL A 165 13.60 10.74 13.60
C VAL A 165 13.02 11.96 12.89
N ALA A 166 13.87 12.80 12.28
CA ALA A 166 13.45 13.98 11.53
C ALA A 166 12.54 13.60 10.35
N SER A 167 12.92 12.57 9.58
CA SER A 167 12.12 12.03 8.48
C SER A 167 10.75 11.54 8.94
N LYS A 168 10.71 10.82 10.09
CA LYS A 168 9.46 10.35 10.70
C LYS A 168 8.57 11.51 11.14
N LEU A 169 9.14 12.55 11.73
CA LEU A 169 8.42 13.74 12.16
C LEU A 169 7.77 14.46 10.95
N ASN A 170 8.52 14.64 9.87
CA ASN A 170 8.00 15.24 8.63
C ASN A 170 6.84 14.40 8.05
N ALA A 171 6.99 13.09 7.98
CA ALA A 171 5.91 12.20 7.53
C ALA A 171 4.65 12.27 8.43
N ASP A 172 4.83 12.47 9.74
CA ASP A 172 3.72 12.65 10.67
C ASP A 172 3.01 13.99 10.49
N ILE A 173 3.75 15.07 10.21
CA ILE A 173 3.20 16.39 9.88
C ILE A 173 2.37 16.30 8.60
N ASP A 174 2.90 15.65 7.56
CA ASP A 174 2.18 15.46 6.29
C ASP A 174 0.91 14.62 6.49
N ARG A 175 0.98 13.56 7.30
CA ARG A 175 -0.19 12.73 7.61
C ARG A 175 -1.26 13.53 8.38
N ARG A 176 -0.86 14.40 9.30
CA ARG A 176 -1.77 15.29 10.03
C ARG A 176 -2.42 16.30 9.09
N ARG A 177 -1.65 16.92 8.20
CA ARG A 177 -2.17 17.84 7.18
C ARG A 177 -3.18 17.16 6.25
N ASN A 178 -2.90 15.93 5.85
CA ASN A 178 -3.74 15.14 4.94
C ASN A 178 -4.84 14.34 5.65
N PHE A 179 -5.05 14.53 6.95
CA PHE A 179 -6.07 13.79 7.72
C PHE A 179 -7.49 14.18 7.26
N SER A 180 -7.73 15.47 7.05
CA SER A 180 -8.99 15.97 6.48
C SER A 180 -8.83 16.17 4.98
N LYS A 181 -9.21 15.17 4.19
CA LYS A 181 -9.21 15.26 2.72
C LYS A 181 -10.48 15.94 2.24
N THR A 182 -10.34 16.91 1.34
CA THR A 182 -11.47 17.49 0.60
C THR A 182 -12.12 16.41 -0.25
N ARG A 183 -13.46 16.30 -0.19
CA ARG A 183 -14.21 15.37 -1.03
C ARG A 183 -14.40 16.02 -2.39
N VAL A 184 -14.05 15.30 -3.46
CA VAL A 184 -14.10 15.82 -4.84
C VAL A 184 -15.54 15.91 -5.37
N ASN A 185 -16.50 15.25 -4.73
CA ASN A 185 -17.90 15.08 -5.16
C ASN A 185 -18.78 16.34 -5.08
N GLU A 186 -18.19 17.54 -5.09
CA GLU A 186 -18.91 18.79 -4.78
C GLU A 186 -19.10 19.72 -5.99
N LYS A 187 -18.67 19.30 -7.19
CA LYS A 187 -18.88 20.08 -8.42
C LYS A 187 -20.14 19.70 -9.20
N GLU A 188 -20.82 18.62 -8.83
CA GLU A 188 -21.93 18.02 -9.59
C GLU A 188 -23.27 18.09 -8.83
N GLY A 189 -23.40 19.02 -7.88
CA GLY A 189 -24.64 19.22 -7.11
C GLY A 189 -25.13 20.66 -7.17
N ASP A 190 -26.42 20.84 -6.93
CA ASP A 190 -27.04 22.17 -6.84
C ASP A 190 -26.38 23.01 -5.74
N VAL A 191 -25.98 24.23 -6.09
CA VAL A 191 -25.29 25.14 -5.18
C VAL A 191 -26.32 25.79 -4.25
N THR A 192 -26.44 25.27 -3.02
CA THR A 192 -27.36 25.78 -1.99
C THR A 192 -26.77 26.89 -1.10
N TYR A 193 -25.60 27.43 -1.45
CA TYR A 193 -24.86 28.36 -0.60
C TYR A 193 -24.32 29.57 -1.37
N ILE A 194 -24.21 30.71 -0.67
CA ILE A 194 -23.71 31.97 -1.24
C ILE A 194 -22.20 32.16 -0.96
N ASN A 195 -21.71 31.73 0.21
CA ASN A 195 -20.31 31.83 0.60
C ASN A 195 -19.78 30.51 1.22
N GLU A 196 -18.46 30.43 1.43
CA GLU A 196 -17.80 29.24 1.96
C GLU A 196 -18.23 28.89 3.39
N ALA A 197 -18.47 29.90 4.23
CA ALA A 197 -18.95 29.69 5.59
C ALA A 197 -20.36 29.07 5.61
N ASN A 198 -21.25 29.55 4.74
CA ASN A 198 -22.60 29.05 4.55
C ASN A 198 -22.57 27.62 4.01
N ARG A 199 -21.65 27.31 3.09
CA ARG A 199 -21.42 25.92 2.62
C ARG A 199 -21.06 24.97 3.75
N VAL A 200 -20.13 25.35 4.63
CA VAL A 200 -19.72 24.53 5.78
C VAL A 200 -20.89 24.39 6.76
N PHE A 201 -21.67 25.46 6.97
CA PHE A 201 -22.85 25.45 7.82
C PHE A 201 -23.97 24.54 7.27
N ASN A 202 -24.32 24.66 5.99
CA ASN A 202 -25.30 23.80 5.31
C ASN A 202 -24.87 22.33 5.40
N LYS A 203 -23.60 22.02 5.15
CA LYS A 203 -23.06 20.66 5.37
C LYS A 203 -23.15 20.17 6.79
N LYS A 204 -23.00 21.06 7.79
CA LYS A 204 -23.17 20.70 9.20
C LYS A 204 -24.63 20.33 9.44
N ILE A 205 -25.58 21.15 8.99
CA ILE A 205 -27.02 20.87 9.08
C ILE A 205 -27.35 19.54 8.39
N GLU A 206 -26.86 19.34 7.18
CA GLU A 206 -27.09 18.13 6.41
C GLU A 206 -26.69 16.85 7.17
N ARG A 207 -25.56 16.86 7.87
CA ARG A 207 -25.11 15.69 8.66
C ARG A 207 -26.08 15.30 9.77
N TYR A 208 -26.76 16.26 10.39
CA TYR A 208 -27.67 16.00 11.51
C TYR A 208 -29.13 15.81 11.05
N TYR A 209 -29.58 16.60 10.09
CA TYR A 209 -30.99 16.72 9.75
C TYR A 209 -31.41 15.97 8.49
N ASN A 210 -30.49 15.63 7.56
CA ASN A 210 -30.88 14.93 6.32
C ASN A 210 -31.60 13.60 6.57
N LYS A 211 -31.29 12.93 7.68
CA LYS A 211 -31.99 11.69 8.06
C LYS A 211 -33.49 11.92 8.30
N TYR A 212 -33.86 13.09 8.81
CA TYR A 212 -35.23 13.44 9.18
C TYR A 212 -35.95 14.27 8.11
N THR A 213 -35.21 14.99 7.25
CA THR A 213 -35.78 15.88 6.22
C THR A 213 -35.76 15.30 4.81
N ALA A 214 -35.43 14.00 4.67
CA ALA A 214 -35.35 13.33 3.37
C ALA A 214 -36.67 13.39 2.59
N GLU A 215 -37.80 13.18 3.27
CA GLU A 215 -39.14 13.24 2.65
C GLU A 215 -39.49 14.66 2.20
N ILE A 216 -39.21 15.65 3.04
CA ILE A 216 -39.42 17.08 2.72
C ILE A 216 -38.60 17.46 1.48
N ARG A 217 -37.33 17.06 1.41
CA ARG A 217 -36.47 17.31 0.25
C ARG A 217 -37.01 16.64 -1.01
N ALA A 218 -37.39 15.37 -0.93
CA ALA A 218 -37.95 14.65 -2.06
C ALA A 218 -39.27 15.29 -2.56
N ASN A 219 -40.08 15.85 -1.67
CA ASN A 219 -41.30 16.57 -2.05
C ASN A 219 -41.00 17.90 -2.74
N PHE A 220 -39.96 18.63 -2.31
CA PHE A 220 -39.48 19.81 -3.04
C PHE A 220 -38.97 19.46 -4.44
N GLU A 221 -38.20 18.38 -4.58
CA GLU A 221 -37.69 17.89 -5.87
C GLU A 221 -38.83 17.40 -6.79
N ARG A 222 -39.93 16.88 -6.23
CA ARG A 222 -41.14 16.46 -6.96
C ARG A 222 -42.12 17.60 -7.25
N GLY A 223 -41.82 18.84 -6.87
CA GLY A 223 -42.67 19.99 -7.19
C GLY A 223 -43.80 20.25 -6.20
N THR A 224 -43.55 20.09 -4.89
CA THR A 224 -44.49 20.46 -3.80
C THR A 224 -45.89 19.84 -3.92
N ALA A 225 -45.99 18.64 -4.47
CA ALA A 225 -47.20 17.84 -4.36
C ALA A 225 -47.27 17.23 -2.95
N LEU A 226 -48.27 17.62 -2.18
CA LEU A 226 -48.70 16.95 -0.95
C LEU A 226 -49.30 15.57 -1.28
#